data_AF-A0A924PSQ5-F1
#
_entry.id   AF-A0A924PSQ5-F1
#
_cell.length_a   1.000
_cell.length_b   1.000
_cell.length_c   1.000
_cell.angle_alpha   90.00
_cell.angle_beta   90.00
_cell.angle_gamma   90.00
#
_symmetry.space_group_name_H-M   'P 1'
#
loop_
_entity.id
_entity.type
_entity.pdbx_description
1 polymer ?
#
loop_
_entity_poly.entity_id
_entity_poly.type
_entity_poly.pdbx_seq_one_letter_code
_entity_poly.pdbx_strand_id
1 'polypeptide(L)' 'MENIIVYVDDASYALQLLQPMLPSGRSALPTRWIVVGCAPRVTHHVSKFATYSARDSWRRKWSDKVFGEVVPALQLEGDD' A
#
# COMPACT_ATOMS: atom_id res chain seq x y z
N MET A 1 10.99 17.68 -7.90
CA MET A 1 10.22 16.43 -8.04
C MET A 1 10.64 15.56 -6.89
N GLU A 2 9.79 15.43 -5.89
CA GLU A 2 10.10 14.70 -4.66
C GLU A 2 9.73 13.24 -4.85
N ASN A 3 10.55 12.32 -4.34
CA ASN A 3 10.29 10.88 -4.40
C ASN A 3 10.07 10.38 -2.97
N ILE A 4 8.89 9.85 -2.68
CA ILE A 4 8.55 9.31 -1.37
C ILE A 4 8.30 7.81 -1.51
N ILE A 5 9.06 7.00 -0.76
CA ILE A 5 8.88 5.55 -0.69
C ILE A 5 8.11 5.23 0.59
N VAL A 6 6.96 4.58 0.45
CA VAL A 6 6.10 4.20 1.57
C VAL A 6 6.06 2.68 1.65
N TYR A 7 6.49 2.15 2.79
CA TYR A 7 6.34 0.74 3.12
C TYR A 7 5.01 0.57 3.85
N VAL A 8 4.11 -0.23 3.30
CA VAL A 8 2.75 -0.43 3.82
C VAL A 8 2.57 -1.88 4.20
N ASP A 9 2.29 -2.13 5.47
CA ASP A 9 1.82 -3.41 6.01
C ASP A 9 0.33 -3.37 6.36
N ASP A 10 -0.18 -2.21 6.76
CA ASP A 10 -1.59 -1.92 7.00
C ASP A 10 -2.04 -0.66 6.25
N ALA A 11 -3.11 -0.79 5.45
CA ALA A 11 -3.61 0.29 4.62
C ALA A 11 -4.22 1.44 5.45
N SER A 12 -4.96 1.13 6.52
CA SER A 12 -5.64 2.14 7.33
C SER A 12 -4.65 3.00 8.11
N TYR A 13 -3.66 2.35 8.72
CA TYR A 13 -2.58 3.03 9.44
C TYR A 13 -1.70 3.87 8.50
N ALA A 14 -1.35 3.32 7.33
CA ALA A 14 -0.59 4.05 6.33
C ALA A 14 -1.33 5.31 5.86
N LEU A 15 -2.62 5.21 5.56
CA LEU A 15 -3.43 6.38 5.15
C LEU A 15 -3.48 7.46 6.22
N GLN A 16 -3.63 7.08 7.49
CA GLN A 16 -3.63 8.03 8.59
C GLN A 16 -2.29 8.76 8.73
N LEU A 17 -1.17 8.06 8.52
CA LEU A 17 0.16 8.66 8.55
C LEU A 17 0.43 9.56 7.34
N LEU A 18 -0.13 9.21 6.18
CA LEU A 18 0.04 9.92 4.92
C LEU A 18 -0.86 11.16 4.80
N GLN A 19 -1.99 11.21 5.49
CA GLN A 19 -2.92 12.35 5.51
C GLN A 19 -2.27 13.74 5.55
N PRO A 20 -1.32 14.05 6.46
CA PRO A 20 -0.68 15.37 6.50
C PRO A 20 0.27 15.65 5.32
N MET A 21 0.75 14.61 4.64
CA MET A 21 1.62 14.73 3.46
C MET A 21 0.84 14.67 2.15
N LEU A 22 -0.47 14.38 2.22
CA LEU A 22 -1.30 14.37 1.03
C LEU A 22 -1.38 15.80 0.47
N PRO A 23 -1.26 15.92 -0.85
CA PRO A 23 -1.32 17.19 -1.55
C PRO A 23 -2.67 17.88 -1.31
N SER A 24 -2.73 18.71 -0.27
CA SER A 24 -3.95 19.43 0.12
C SER A 24 -4.09 20.68 -0.75
N GLY A 25 -4.54 20.48 -1.99
CA GLY A 25 -4.93 21.54 -2.92
C GLY A 25 -4.03 21.71 -4.15
N ARG A 26 -4.42 22.67 -4.98
CA ARG A 26 -3.94 22.92 -6.35
C ARG A 26 -2.46 23.34 -6.48
N SER A 27 -1.73 23.40 -5.37
CA SER A 27 -0.33 23.84 -5.28
C SER A 27 0.58 22.77 -4.69
N ALA A 28 0.20 21.50 -4.78
CA ALA A 28 1.12 20.43 -4.45
C ALA A 28 2.15 20.25 -5.55
N LEU A 29 3.41 20.20 -5.16
CA LEU A 29 4.51 19.85 -6.04
C LEU A 29 4.29 18.43 -6.58
N PRO A 30 4.73 18.13 -7.82
CA PRO A 30 4.67 16.77 -8.35
C PRO A 30 5.55 15.85 -7.49
N THR A 31 4.89 15.00 -6.71
CA THR A 31 5.50 14.00 -5.84
C THR A 31 5.28 12.62 -6.40
N ARG A 32 6.38 11.90 -6.63
CA ARG A 32 6.34 10.51 -7.06
C ARG A 32 6.23 9.61 -5.83
N TRP A 33 5.10 8.94 -5.71
CA TRP A 33 4.86 7.96 -4.66
C TRP A 33 5.29 6.56 -5.12
N ILE A 34 6.12 5.89 -4.32
CA ILE A 34 6.53 4.51 -4.52
C ILE A 34 5.98 3.70 -3.35
N VAL A 35 4.94 2.91 -3.60
CA VAL A 35 4.29 2.10 -2.56
C VAL A 35 4.87 0.67 -2.58
N VAL A 36 5.33 0.20 -1.44
CA VAL A 36 5.90 -1.15 -1.27
C VAL A 36 5.07 -1.92 -0.25
N GLY A 37 4.45 -3.02 -0.66
CA GLY A 37 3.64 -3.88 0.21
C GLY A 37 4.48 -4.84 1.06
N CYS A 38 4.49 -4.63 2.37
CA CYS A 38 5.11 -5.49 3.37
C CYS A 38 4.07 -6.50 3.92
N ALA A 39 3.87 -7.60 3.19
CA ALA A 39 2.89 -8.62 3.58
C ALA A 39 3.15 -9.17 4.99
N PRO A 40 2.14 -9.18 5.89
CA PRO A 40 2.33 -9.69 7.24
C PRO A 40 2.71 -11.17 7.21
N ARG A 41 3.50 -11.58 8.20
CA ARG A 41 3.93 -12.98 8.32
C ARG A 41 2.71 -13.84 8.64
N VAL A 42 2.37 -14.78 7.76
CA VAL A 42 1.33 -15.79 8.02
C VAL A 42 1.70 -16.51 9.32
N THR A 43 0.84 -16.40 10.32
CA THR A 43 1.11 -16.89 11.68
C THR A 43 1.17 -18.42 11.72
N HIS A 44 1.86 -18.92 12.75
CA HIS A 44 2.28 -20.32 12.92
C HIS A 44 1.12 -21.34 12.90
N HIS A 45 -0.11 -20.90 13.15
CA HIS A 45 -1.29 -21.77 13.19
C HIS A 45 -1.86 -22.12 11.81
N VAL A 46 -1.65 -21.26 10.79
CA VAL A 46 -2.17 -21.49 9.43
C VAL A 46 -1.06 -21.99 8.48
N SER A 47 0.20 -21.73 8.83
CA SER A 47 1.36 -22.13 8.02
C SER A 47 1.50 -23.64 7.83
N LYS A 48 0.96 -24.46 8.75
CA LYS A 48 1.05 -25.94 8.70
C LYS A 48 0.20 -26.57 7.59
N PHE A 49 -0.80 -25.85 7.08
CA PHE A 49 -1.72 -26.33 6.03
C PHE A 49 -1.69 -25.49 4.75
N ALA A 50 -0.91 -24.40 4.74
CA ALA A 50 -0.79 -23.54 3.57
C ALA A 50 0.33 -24.04 2.65
N THR A 51 -0.06 -24.62 1.51
CA THR A 51 0.89 -24.91 0.41
C THR A 51 1.56 -23.63 -0.07
N TYR A 52 2.69 -23.77 -0.78
CA TYR A 52 3.37 -22.62 -1.39
C TYR A 52 2.44 -21.77 -2.26
N SER A 53 1.60 -22.43 -3.07
CA SER A 53 0.59 -21.78 -3.91
C SER A 53 -0.47 -21.02 -3.09
N ALA A 54 -0.93 -21.59 -1.98
CA ALA A 54 -1.88 -20.91 -1.09
C ALA A 54 -1.27 -19.64 -0.46
N ARG A 55 0.03 -19.67 -0.10
CA ARG A 55 0.75 -18.51 0.44
C ARG A 55 0.95 -17.42 -0.62
N ASP A 56 1.30 -17.80 -1.85
CA ASP A 56 1.46 -16.84 -2.94
C ASP A 56 0.12 -16.21 -3.33
N SER A 57 -0.94 -17.01 -3.46
CA SER A 57 -2.29 -16.52 -3.73
C SER A 57 -2.79 -15.58 -2.63
N TRP A 58 -2.55 -15.92 -1.36
CA TRP A 58 -2.88 -15.03 -0.24
C TRP A 58 -2.11 -13.71 -0.30
N ARG A 59 -0.78 -13.76 -0.55
CA ARG A 59 0.03 -12.54 -0.69
C ARG A 59 -0.46 -11.63 -1.81
N ARG A 60 -0.83 -12.19 -2.97
CA ARG A 60 -1.39 -11.42 -4.09
C ARG A 60 -2.73 -10.78 -3.71
N LYS A 61 -3.66 -11.56 -3.17
CA LYS A 61 -4.97 -11.03 -2.72
C LYS A 61 -4.83 -9.95 -1.65
N TRP A 62 -3.89 -10.13 -0.73
CA TRP A 62 -3.59 -9.13 0.28
C TRP A 62 -3.00 -7.86 -0.35
N SER A 63 -2.02 -7.97 -1.24
CA SER A 63 -1.40 -6.80 -1.88
C SER A 63 -2.39 -6.05 -2.76
N ASP A 64 -3.23 -6.77 -3.51
CA ASP A 64 -4.25 -6.17 -4.37
C ASP A 64 -5.25 -5.35 -3.54
N LYS A 65 -5.65 -5.87 -2.37
CA LYS A 65 -6.53 -5.15 -1.44
C LYS A 65 -5.84 -3.89 -0.89
N VAL A 66 -4.63 -4.02 -0.36
CA VAL A 66 -3.89 -2.89 0.24
C VAL A 66 -3.60 -1.80 -0.79
N PHE A 67 -3.15 -2.18 -1.99
CA PHE A 67 -2.89 -1.21 -3.05
C PHE A 67 -4.19 -0.58 -3.57
N GLY A 68 -5.28 -1.33 -3.64
CA GLY A 68 -6.60 -0.80 -3.99
C GLY A 68 -7.13 0.25 -3.00
N GLU A 69 -6.68 0.24 -1.75
CA GLU A 69 -7.05 1.25 -0.75
C GLU A 69 -6.06 2.43 -0.73
N VAL A 70 -4.76 2.17 -0.86
CA VAL A 70 -3.72 3.21 -0.69
C VAL A 70 -3.44 3.99 -1.97
N VAL A 71 -3.41 3.34 -3.14
CA VAL A 71 -3.06 4.00 -4.41
C VAL A 71 -4.04 5.11 -4.79
N PRO A 72 -5.38 4.91 -4.69
CA PRO A 72 -6.33 5.97 -5.03
C PRO A 72 -6.22 7.22 -4.15
N ALA A 73 -5.79 7.06 -2.89
CA ALA A 73 -5.59 8.18 -1.99
C ALA A 73 -4.32 8.99 -2.34
N LEU A 74 -3.33 8.37 -2.99
CA LEU A 74 -2.05 8.97 -3.36
C LEU A 74 -2.03 9.54 -4.78
N GLN A 75 -2.91 9.06 -5.67
CA GLN A 75 -3.07 9.64 -7.00
C GLN A 75 -3.72 11.02 -6.89
N LEU A 76 -3.04 12.03 -7.43
CA LEU A 76 -3.64 13.35 -7.66
C LEU A 76 -4.69 13.22 -8.76
N GLU A 77 -5.80 13.96 -8.61
CA GLU A 77 -6.85 14.13 -9.60
C GLU A 77 -6.24 14.73 -10.89
N GLY A 78 -5.77 13.87 -11.81
CA GLY A 78 -5.10 14.28 -13.05
C GLY A 78 -3.99 13.36 -13.58
N ASP A 79 -3.66 12.25 -12.92
CA ASP A 79 -2.65 11.28 -13.37
C ASP A 79 -3.29 10.12 -14.18
N ASP A 80 -4.03 10.47 -15.25
CA ASP A 80 -4.59 9.55 -16.28
C ASP A 80 -3.65 9.48 -17.51
#